data_AF-A0A248TPS9-F1
#
_entry.id   AF-A0A248TPS9-F1
#
_cell.length_a   1.000
_cell.length_b   1.000
_cell.length_c   1.000
_cell.angle_alpha   90.00
_cell.angle_beta   90.00
_cell.angle_gamma   90.00
#
_symmetry.space_group_name_H-M   'P 1'
#
loop_
_entity.id
_entity.type
_entity.pdbx_description
1 polymer ?
#
loop_
_entity_poly.entity_id
_entity_poly.type
_entity_poly.pdbx_seq_one_letter_code
_entity_poly.pdbx_strand_id
1 'polypeptide(L)' 'MKRLPINMPDALKEDFEKMSEEVGLSQNQLAVMALHSLVANYESKGSFIFADLLNPEHRSNKK' A
#
# COMPACT_ATOMS: atom_id res chain seq x y z
N MET A 1 21.96 -7.60 1.04
CA MET A 1 20.50 -7.48 1.22
C MET A 1 20.09 -6.07 0.78
N LYS A 2 19.34 -5.91 -0.32
CA LYS A 2 18.89 -4.59 -0.79
C LYS A 2 17.72 -4.16 0.12
N ARG A 3 17.87 -3.03 0.82
CA ARG A 3 16.77 -2.44 1.61
C ARG A 3 15.89 -1.62 0.67
N LEU A 4 14.57 -1.65 0.88
CA LEU A 4 13.64 -0.74 0.23
C LEU A 4 13.39 0.43 1.19
N PRO A 5 14.03 1.59 0.99
CA PRO A 5 13.70 2.78 1.78
C PRO A 5 12.33 3.28 1.35
N ILE A 6 11.32 3.10 2.21
CA ILE A 6 9.99 3.66 2.00
C ILE A 6 9.95 5.01 2.72
N ASN A 7 9.85 6.09 1.96
CA ASN A 7 9.52 7.40 2.52
C ASN A 7 8.00 7.56 2.47
N MET A 8 7.39 7.70 3.64
CA MET A 8 5.94 7.77 3.80
C MET A 8 5.58 9.14 4.38
N PRO A 9 4.70 9.92 3.73
CA PRO A 9 4.19 11.16 4.30
C PRO A 9 3.50 10.91 5.65
N ASP A 10 3.59 11.85 6.59
CA ASP A 10 3.08 11.66 7.97
C ASP A 10 1.61 11.23 8.01
N ALA A 11 0.75 11.86 7.20
CA ALA A 11 -0.65 11.48 7.10
C ALA A 11 -0.86 10.01 6.68
N LEU A 12 -0.07 9.52 5.72
CA LEU A 12 -0.14 8.12 5.29
C LEU A 12 0.38 7.17 6.39
N LYS A 13 1.39 7.62 7.16
CA LYS A 13 1.92 6.85 8.28
C LYS A 13 0.91 6.70 9.40
N GLU A 14 0.19 7.77 9.75
CA GLU A 14 -0.89 7.74 10.74
C GLU A 14 -2.04 6.81 10.31
N ASP A 15 -2.46 6.91 9.04
CA ASP A 15 -3.51 6.03 8.51
C ASP A 15 -3.06 4.56 8.54
N PHE A 16 -1.80 4.29 8.20
CA PHE A 16 -1.25 2.94 8.23
C PHE A 16 -1.07 2.39 9.64
N GLU A 17 -0.75 3.24 10.62
CA GLU A 17 -0.70 2.89 12.04
C GLU A 17 -2.07 2.42 12.54
N LYS A 18 -3.13 3.20 12.28
CA LYS A 18 -4.52 2.83 12.61
C LYS A 18 -4.91 1.49 12.01
N MET A 19 -4.63 1.28 10.72
CA MET A 19 -4.89 0.00 10.05
C MET A 19 -4.19 -1.17 10.75
N SER A 20 -2.94 -0.96 11.18
CA SER A 20 -2.15 -2.00 11.85
C SER A 20 -2.70 -2.35 13.24
N GLU A 21 -3.16 -1.34 13.99
CA GLU A 21 -3.82 -1.52 15.29
C GLU A 21 -5.15 -2.26 15.14
N GLU A 22 -5.98 -1.88 14.16
CA GLU A 22 -7.29 -2.49 13.90
C GLU A 22 -7.19 -4.00 13.60
N VAL A 23 -6.16 -4.42 12.85
CA VAL A 23 -5.96 -5.83 12.49
C VAL A 23 -5.06 -6.58 13.47
N GLY A 24 -4.51 -5.90 14.49
CA GLY A 24 -3.64 -6.50 15.50
C GLY A 24 -2.28 -6.97 14.97
N LEU A 25 -1.73 -6.31 13.96
CA LEU A 25 -0.43 -6.64 13.36
C LEU A 25 0.55 -5.46 13.49
N SER A 26 1.85 -5.73 13.55
CA SER A 26 2.82 -4.63 13.40
C SER A 26 2.75 -4.02 12.00
N GLN A 27 2.99 -2.72 11.87
CA GLN A 27 3.07 -2.03 10.58
C GLN A 27 4.01 -2.74 9.59
N ASN A 28 5.15 -3.24 10.06
CA ASN A 28 6.09 -3.97 9.20
C ASN A 28 5.52 -5.30 8.69
N GLN A 29 4.84 -6.08 9.54
CA GLN A 29 4.18 -7.31 9.11
C GLN A 29 3.06 -7.02 8.12
N LEU A 30 2.22 -6.02 8.41
CA LEU A 30 1.13 -5.62 7.53
C LEU A 30 1.66 -5.18 6.16
N ALA A 31 2.77 -4.41 6.12
CA ALA A 31 3.39 -3.98 4.88
C ALA A 31 3.92 -5.16 4.06
N VAL A 32 4.60 -6.12 4.72
CA VAL A 32 5.10 -7.32 4.05
C VAL A 32 3.95 -8.15 3.47
N MET A 33 2.85 -8.33 4.22
CA MET A 33 1.66 -9.03 3.73
C MET A 33 1.00 -8.32 2.54
N ALA A 34 0.88 -6.99 2.62
CA ALA A 34 0.34 -6.18 1.53
C ALA A 34 1.21 -6.30 0.27
N LEU A 35 2.54 -6.30 0.40
CA LEU A 35 3.46 -6.49 -0.71
C LEU A 35 3.34 -7.90 -1.32
N HIS A 36 3.19 -8.95 -0.51
CA HIS A 36 2.92 -10.30 -1.02
C HIS A 36 1.61 -10.36 -1.80
N SER A 37 0.55 -9.76 -1.27
CA SER A 37 -0.74 -9.68 -1.96
C SER A 37 -0.65 -8.90 -3.27
N LEU A 38 0.09 -7.78 -3.28
CA LEU A 38 0.31 -6.97 -4.47
C LEU A 38 1.01 -7.77 -5.58
N VAL A 39 2.06 -8.51 -5.25
CA VAL A 39 2.79 -9.36 -6.21
C VAL A 39 1.90 -10.48 -6.74
N ALA A 40 1.20 -11.22 -5.86
CA ALA A 40 0.31 -12.30 -6.28
C ALA A 40 -0.83 -11.80 -7.18
N ASN A 41 -1.40 -10.63 -6.86
CA ASN A 41 -2.43 -10.01 -7.69
C ASN A 41 -1.87 -9.58 -9.06
N TYR A 42 -0.64 -9.07 -9.10
CA TYR A 42 0.02 -8.70 -10.36
C TYR A 42 0.30 -9.93 -11.24
N GLU A 43 0.75 -11.03 -10.66
CA GLU A 43 0.98 -12.29 -11.38
C GLU A 43 -0.30 -12.83 -12.01
N SER A 44 -1.44 -12.69 -11.31
CA SER A 44 -2.73 -13.17 -11.79
C SER A 44 -3.42 -12.23 -12.80
N LYS A 45 -3.33 -10.92 -12.61
CA LYS A 45 -4.16 -9.91 -13.32
C LYS A 45 -3.35 -8.94 -14.17
N GLY A 46 -2.02 -9.00 -14.10
CA GLY A 46 -1.11 -8.07 -14.77
C GLY A 46 -1.26 -6.64 -14.27
N SER A 47 -0.93 -5.68 -15.13
CA SER A 47 -0.95 -4.24 -14.81
C SER A 47 -2.34 -3.66 -14.53
N PHE A 48 -3.41 -4.42 -14.75
CA PHE A 48 -4.79 -3.96 -14.51
C PHE A 48 -5.02 -3.57 -13.04
N ILE A 49 -4.28 -4.15 -12.09
CA ILE A 49 -4.36 -3.80 -10.67
C ILE A 49 -3.95 -2.34 -10.37
N PHE A 50 -3.33 -1.66 -11.33
CA PHE A 50 -2.91 -0.26 -11.22
C PHE A 50 -3.85 0.70 -11.96
N ALA A 51 -4.96 0.22 -12.54
CA ALA A 51 -5.88 1.06 -13.31
C ALA A 51 -6.31 2.31 -12.53
N ASP A 52 -6.60 2.16 -11.24
CA ASP A 52 -7.01 3.28 -10.38
C ASP A 52 -5.85 4.25 -10.05
N LEU A 53 -4.61 3.77 -10.01
CA LEU A 53 -3.42 4.64 -9.83
C LEU A 53 -3.10 5.46 -11.08
N LEU A 54 -3.50 4.93 -12.24
CA LEU A 54 -3.35 5.55 -13.55
C LEU A 54 -4.57 6.41 -13.91
N ASN A 55 -5.72 6.21 -13.25
CA ASN A 55 -6.89 7.03 -13.42
C ASN A 55 -6.67 8.42 -12.79
N PRO A 56 -6.67 9.51 -13.60
CA PRO A 56 -6.44 10.86 -13.10
C PRO A 56 -7.42 11.30 -12.01
N GLU A 57 -8.65 10.77 -12.01
CA GLU A 57 -9.69 11.17 -11.06
C GLU A 57 -9.38 10.78 -9.62
N HIS A 58 -8.67 9.66 -9.39
CA HIS A 58 -8.28 9.22 -8.04
C HIS A 58 -7.16 10.05 -7.40
N ARG A 59 -6.44 10.87 -8.18
CA ARG A 59 -5.41 11.78 -7.63
C ARG A 59 -6.01 13.07 -7.04
N SER A 60 -7.32 13.31 -7.19
CA SER A 60 -7.94 14.61 -6.93
C SER A 60 -8.82 14.72 -5.67
N ASN A 61 -9.11 13.62 -4.96
CA ASN A 61 -10.05 13.64 -3.82
C ASN A 61 -9.36 13.67 -2.45
N LYS A 62 -8.44 14.61 -2.27
CA LYS A 62 -8.16 15.20 -0.94
C LYS A 62 -8.44 16.71 -1.05
N LYS A 63 -9.73 17.06 -1.01
CA LYS A 63 -10.18 18.42 -0.69
C LYS A 63 -10.60 18.46 0.77
#